data_AF-A0A8T8SBG6-F1
#
_entry.id   AF-A0A8T8SBG6-F1
#
_cell.length_a   1.000
_cell.length_b   1.000
_cell.length_c   1.000
_cell.angle_alpha   90.00
_cell.angle_beta   90.00
_cell.angle_gamma   90.00
#
_symmetry.space_group_name_H-M   'P 1'
#
loop_
_entity.id
_entity.type
_entity.pdbx_description
1 polymer ?
#
loop_
_entity_poly.entity_id
_entity_poly.type
_entity_poly.pdbx_seq_one_letter_code
_entity_poly.pdbx_strand_id
1 'polypeptide(L)'
;FTEEPVRELLRFFAKFAQVKAVYDAATTAASAQASQLLQRATKTHYDVIIKTPILVLPRAASSVDAITANLGEIFAHNAFPSQDDGHVVTKLEAGLRHVRLASQLGHDGHTHYVQMFDDVNIIVDMTHEDHLGHKNSSPEADTRILAQMSDFQIKLTQEQYIFVMALTQSIPRAFT
;
A
#
# COMPACT_ATOMS: atom_id res chain seq x y z
N PHE A 1 1.53 -68.17 -27.13
CA PHE A 1 1.68 -66.77 -26.69
C PHE A 1 0.77 -65.93 -27.55
N THR A 2 -0.24 -65.31 -26.96
CA THR A 2 -1.28 -64.56 -27.68
C THR A 2 -0.71 -63.22 -28.15
N GLU A 3 -0.76 -62.94 -29.45
CA GLU A 3 -0.29 -61.68 -30.06
C GLU A 3 -1.22 -60.49 -29.76
N GLU A 4 -2.43 -60.78 -29.30
CA GLU A 4 -3.51 -59.83 -29.07
C GLU A 4 -3.21 -58.77 -27.98
N PRO A 5 -2.68 -59.13 -26.80
CA PRO A 5 -2.33 -58.16 -25.76
C PRO A 5 -1.20 -57.22 -26.18
N VAL A 6 -0.22 -57.72 -26.95
CA VAL A 6 0.91 -56.90 -27.45
C VAL A 6 0.40 -55.85 -28.43
N ARG A 7 -0.53 -56.23 -29.32
CA ARG A 7 -1.17 -55.31 -30.27
C ARG A 7 -1.98 -54.22 -29.57
N GLU A 8 -2.68 -54.56 -28.49
CA GLU A 8 -3.44 -53.60 -27.69
C GLU A 8 -2.52 -52.63 -26.94
N LEU A 9 -1.42 -53.13 -26.39
CA LEU A 9 -0.38 -52.31 -25.75
C LEU A 9 0.24 -51.29 -26.73
N LEU A 10 0.59 -51.74 -27.95
CA LEU A 10 1.14 -50.87 -28.98
C LEU A 10 0.14 -49.79 -29.41
N ARG A 11 -1.15 -50.13 -29.52
CA ARG A 11 -2.22 -49.15 -29.80
C ARG A 11 -2.38 -48.15 -28.65
N PHE A 12 -2.29 -48.60 -27.40
CA PHE A 12 -2.31 -47.73 -26.23
C PHE A 12 -1.13 -46.75 -26.25
N PHE A 13 0.10 -47.23 -26.48
CA PHE A 13 1.29 -46.37 -26.55
C PHE A 13 1.22 -45.36 -27.70
N ALA A 14 0.70 -45.77 -28.87
CA ALA A 14 0.50 -44.85 -30.00
C ALA A 14 -0.48 -43.72 -29.65
N LYS A 15 -1.60 -44.03 -28.97
CA LYS A 15 -2.56 -43.03 -28.50
C LYS A 15 -1.98 -42.16 -27.38
N PHE A 16 -1.26 -42.77 -26.44
CA PHE A 16 -0.62 -42.07 -25.33
C PHE A 16 0.43 -41.06 -25.82
N ALA A 17 1.23 -41.43 -26.82
CA ALA A 17 2.19 -40.53 -27.45
C ALA A 17 1.52 -39.30 -28.08
N GLN A 18 0.37 -39.47 -28.73
CA GLN A 18 -0.39 -38.35 -29.31
C GLN A 18 -0.94 -37.41 -28.23
N VAL A 19 -1.52 -37.97 -27.16
CA VAL A 19 -2.05 -37.16 -26.05
C VAL A 19 -0.93 -36.46 -25.28
N LYS A 20 0.24 -37.10 -25.12
CA LYS A 20 1.42 -36.49 -24.49
C LYS A 20 1.91 -35.26 -25.27
N ALA A 21 1.95 -35.34 -26.61
CA ALA A 21 2.31 -34.19 -27.44
C ALA A 21 1.34 -33.00 -27.25
N VAL A 22 0.03 -33.28 -27.15
CA VAL A 22 -0.98 -32.24 -26.89
C VAL A 22 -0.86 -31.68 -25.47
N TYR A 23 -0.61 -32.54 -24.47
CA TYR A 23 -0.42 -32.13 -23.08
C TYR A 23 0.83 -31.27 -22.89
N ASP A 24 1.93 -31.64 -23.54
CA ASP A 24 3.18 -30.87 -23.51
C ASP A 24 2.99 -29.53 -24.21
N ALA A 25 2.33 -29.49 -25.38
CA ALA A 25 1.98 -28.24 -26.05
C ALA A 25 1.10 -27.33 -25.17
N ALA A 26 0.08 -27.89 -24.49
CA ALA A 26 -0.78 -27.15 -23.58
C ALA A 26 -0.03 -26.64 -22.34
N THR A 27 0.85 -27.46 -21.76
CA THR A 27 1.67 -27.09 -20.59
C THR A 27 2.67 -26.00 -20.97
N THR A 28 3.33 -26.10 -22.13
CA THR A 28 4.22 -25.06 -22.65
C THR A 28 3.46 -23.77 -22.98
N ALA A 29 2.28 -23.86 -23.60
CA ALA A 29 1.45 -22.68 -23.88
C ALA A 29 0.96 -22.00 -22.59
N ALA A 30 0.52 -22.76 -21.60
CA ALA A 30 0.09 -22.24 -20.29
C ALA A 30 1.26 -21.61 -19.53
N SER A 31 2.44 -22.23 -19.55
CA SER A 31 3.67 -21.69 -18.95
C SER A 31 4.09 -20.38 -19.64
N ALA A 32 4.07 -20.33 -20.98
CA ALA A 32 4.38 -19.12 -21.74
C ALA A 32 3.38 -17.98 -21.45
N GLN A 33 2.08 -18.28 -21.36
CA GLN A 33 1.05 -17.30 -20.98
C GLN A 33 1.21 -16.82 -19.53
N ALA A 34 1.48 -17.73 -18.59
CA ALA A 34 1.73 -17.39 -17.19
C ALA A 34 3.01 -16.55 -17.04
N SER A 35 4.10 -16.89 -17.73
CA SER A 35 5.31 -16.06 -17.77
C SER A 35 5.06 -14.71 -18.42
N GLN A 36 4.25 -14.61 -19.49
CA GLN A 36 3.88 -13.31 -20.07
C GLN A 36 3.02 -12.45 -19.13
N LEU A 37 2.15 -13.07 -18.32
CA LEU A 37 1.35 -12.38 -17.30
C LEU A 37 2.17 -11.97 -16.08
N LEU A 38 3.21 -12.75 -15.72
CA LEU A 38 4.14 -12.44 -14.63
C LEU A 38 5.22 -11.43 -15.05
N GLN A 39 5.70 -11.48 -16.30
CA GLN A 39 6.70 -10.55 -16.88
C GLN A 39 6.09 -9.21 -17.26
N ARG A 40 4.81 -9.16 -17.62
CA ARG A 40 4.04 -7.92 -17.55
C ARG A 40 3.76 -7.67 -16.08
N ALA A 41 4.66 -6.98 -15.40
CA ALA A 41 4.35 -6.26 -14.17
C ALA A 41 2.97 -5.63 -14.39
N THR A 42 1.94 -6.20 -13.76
CA THR A 42 0.56 -5.86 -14.11
C THR A 42 0.44 -4.40 -13.71
N LYS A 43 0.35 -3.50 -14.70
CA LYS A 43 0.24 -2.06 -14.48
C LYS A 43 -1.12 -1.78 -13.85
N THR A 44 -1.26 -2.07 -12.57
CA THR A 44 -2.48 -1.87 -11.80
C THR A 44 -2.62 -0.39 -11.55
N HIS A 45 -3.64 0.22 -12.15
CA HIS A 45 -3.98 1.60 -11.91
C HIS A 45 -4.76 1.73 -10.59
N TYR A 46 -4.30 2.61 -9.71
CA TYR A 46 -4.92 3.01 -8.47
C TYR A 46 -5.36 4.47 -8.63
N ASP A 47 -6.62 4.75 -8.31
CA ASP A 47 -7.15 6.09 -8.12
C ASP A 47 -8.25 5.96 -7.08
N VAL A 48 -7.88 6.17 -5.83
CA VAL A 48 -8.72 5.90 -4.67
C VAL A 48 -8.73 7.09 -3.71
N ILE A 49 -9.92 7.39 -3.20
CA ILE A 49 -10.13 8.37 -2.13
C ILE A 49 -10.94 7.69 -1.03
N ILE A 50 -10.42 7.69 0.18
CA ILE A 50 -11.00 7.04 1.35
C ILE A 50 -11.24 8.09 2.41
N LYS A 51 -12.51 8.29 2.80
CA LYS A 51 -12.86 9.11 3.95
C LYS A 51 -12.42 8.42 5.22
N THR A 52 -11.69 9.13 6.07
CA THR A 52 -11.17 8.57 7.32
C THR A 52 -12.20 8.64 8.45
N PRO A 53 -12.14 7.74 9.43
CA PRO A 53 -12.92 7.87 10.65
C PRO A 53 -12.42 9.04 11.52
N ILE A 54 -13.30 9.54 12.37
CA ILE A 54 -12.95 10.50 13.42
C ILE A 54 -12.43 9.70 14.63
N LEU A 55 -11.23 10.02 15.10
CA LEU A 55 -10.65 9.38 16.28
C LEU A 55 -10.88 10.27 17.50
N VAL A 56 -11.52 9.72 18.53
CA VAL A 56 -11.68 10.37 19.84
C VAL A 56 -10.84 9.59 20.84
N LEU A 57 -9.83 10.24 21.39
CA LEU A 57 -8.82 9.64 22.25
C LEU A 57 -8.97 10.22 23.66
N PRO A 58 -9.69 9.55 24.56
CA PRO A 58 -9.91 10.06 25.90
C PRO A 58 -8.67 9.88 26.77
N ARG A 59 -8.47 10.79 27.73
CA ARG A 59 -7.37 10.74 28.71
C ARG A 59 -7.46 9.52 29.62
N ALA A 60 -8.68 9.10 29.94
CA ALA A 60 -9.01 7.87 30.68
C ALA A 60 -10.41 7.39 30.27
N ALA A 61 -10.75 6.12 30.54
CA ALA A 61 -11.99 5.48 30.05
C ALA A 61 -13.29 6.23 30.36
N SER A 62 -13.35 7.00 31.46
CA SER A 62 -14.50 7.81 31.88
C SER A 62 -14.24 9.31 31.87
N SER A 63 -13.11 9.76 31.30
CA SER A 63 -12.76 11.17 31.27
C SER A 63 -13.53 11.92 30.19
N VAL A 64 -13.94 13.15 30.52
CA VAL A 64 -14.43 14.13 29.54
C VAL A 64 -13.27 14.71 28.73
N ASP A 65 -12.04 14.63 29.27
CA ASP A 65 -10.84 15.09 28.59
C ASP A 65 -10.50 14.17 27.43
N ALA A 66 -10.47 14.72 26.21
CA ALA A 66 -10.18 13.97 25.01
C ALA A 66 -9.44 14.80 23.96
N ILE A 67 -8.64 14.11 23.15
CA ILE A 67 -8.11 14.65 21.90
C ILE A 67 -8.94 14.06 20.76
N THR A 68 -9.46 14.91 19.90
CA THR A 68 -10.19 14.52 18.70
C THR A 68 -9.32 14.77 17.47
N ALA A 69 -9.02 13.71 16.73
CA ALA A 69 -8.30 13.77 15.46
C ALA A 69 -9.26 13.48 14.31
N ASN A 70 -9.48 14.49 13.47
CA ASN A 70 -10.13 14.32 12.18
C ASN A 70 -9.03 14.14 11.15
N LEU A 71 -8.85 12.92 10.64
CA LEU A 71 -7.77 12.65 9.69
C LEU A 71 -8.14 13.07 8.24
N GLY A 72 -9.38 13.50 8.01
CA GLY A 72 -9.85 13.98 6.70
C GLY A 72 -10.01 12.84 5.71
N GLU A 73 -9.25 12.86 4.61
CA GLU A 73 -9.29 11.82 3.58
C GLU A 73 -7.89 11.35 3.17
N ILE A 74 -7.77 10.04 2.95
CA ILE A 74 -6.62 9.40 2.34
C ILE A 74 -6.86 9.36 0.84
N PHE A 75 -5.87 9.77 0.05
CA PHE A 75 -5.90 9.60 -1.40
C PHE A 75 -4.67 8.81 -1.85
N ALA A 76 -4.81 8.04 -2.92
CA ALA A 76 -3.69 7.41 -3.59
C ALA A 76 -4.01 7.29 -5.08
N HIS A 77 -3.09 7.77 -5.92
CA HIS A 77 -3.14 7.57 -7.36
C HIS A 77 -1.77 7.14 -7.88
N ASN A 78 -1.75 6.38 -8.97
CA ASN A 78 -0.49 6.06 -9.64
C ASN A 78 -0.54 6.29 -11.14
N ALA A 79 0.63 6.57 -11.70
CA ALA A 79 0.85 6.78 -13.12
C ALA A 79 2.04 5.95 -13.61
N PHE A 80 1.93 5.52 -14.87
CA PHE A 80 2.98 4.78 -15.58
C PHE A 80 3.50 5.63 -16.74
N PRO A 81 4.47 6.54 -16.50
CA PRO A 81 5.04 7.36 -17.57
C PRO A 81 5.63 6.49 -18.69
N SER A 82 5.65 7.04 -19.90
CA SER A 82 6.05 6.34 -21.12
C SER A 82 7.47 5.76 -21.03
N GLN A 83 7.60 4.54 -21.54
CA GLN A 83 8.77 3.66 -21.47
C GLN A 83 9.94 4.22 -22.30
N ASP A 84 11.11 4.38 -21.68
CA ASP A 84 12.40 4.44 -22.39
C ASP A 84 13.03 3.03 -22.29
N ASP A 85 13.73 2.60 -23.34
CA ASP A 85 14.15 1.21 -23.58
C ASP A 85 14.62 0.45 -22.31
N GLY A 86 13.78 -0.46 -21.80
CA GLY A 86 14.14 -1.41 -20.73
C GLY A 86 13.78 -1.03 -19.28
N HIS A 87 13.23 0.16 -19.03
CA HIS A 87 12.90 0.62 -17.67
C HIS A 87 11.38 0.74 -17.47
N VAL A 88 10.83 0.07 -16.44
CA VAL A 88 9.42 0.26 -16.03
C VAL A 88 9.39 1.20 -14.83
N VAL A 89 8.92 2.42 -15.03
CA VAL A 89 8.77 3.41 -13.97
C VAL A 89 7.31 3.44 -13.50
N THR A 90 7.11 3.30 -12.19
CA THR A 90 5.82 3.51 -11.53
C THR A 90 5.92 4.73 -10.62
N LYS A 91 5.08 5.72 -10.86
CA LYS A 91 4.92 6.87 -9.95
C LYS A 91 3.65 6.68 -9.14
N LEU A 92 3.75 6.77 -7.83
CA LEU A 92 2.63 6.71 -6.89
C LEU A 92 2.63 8.02 -6.11
N GLU A 93 1.50 8.70 -6.07
CA GLU A 93 1.27 9.84 -5.19
C GLU A 93 0.16 9.44 -4.23
N ALA A 94 0.46 9.45 -2.94
CA ALA A 94 -0.50 9.13 -1.90
C ALA A 94 -0.37 10.13 -0.77
N GLY A 95 -1.45 10.37 -0.05
CA GLY A 95 -1.42 11.36 1.02
C GLY A 95 -2.65 11.38 1.89
N LEU A 96 -2.57 12.20 2.91
CA LEU A 96 -3.64 12.51 3.84
C LEU A 96 -3.90 14.01 3.73
N ARG A 97 -5.16 14.42 3.57
CA ARG A 97 -5.52 15.84 3.49
C ARG A 97 -6.66 16.21 4.41
N HIS A 98 -6.73 17.50 4.74
CA HIS A 98 -7.70 18.08 5.65
C HIS A 98 -7.59 17.50 7.07
N VAL A 99 -6.37 17.27 7.54
CA VAL A 99 -6.12 16.76 8.89
C VAL A 99 -6.31 17.88 9.89
N ARG A 100 -7.09 17.61 10.95
CA ARG A 100 -7.41 18.56 12.01
C ARG A 100 -7.28 17.89 13.35
N LEU A 101 -6.68 18.58 14.31
CA LEU A 101 -6.54 18.09 15.67
C LEU A 101 -7.07 19.12 16.64
N ALA A 102 -7.93 18.66 17.55
CA ALA A 102 -8.47 19.48 18.63
C ALA A 102 -8.35 18.74 19.95
N SER A 103 -8.20 19.51 21.02
CA SER A 103 -8.28 18.99 22.39
C SER A 103 -9.46 19.61 23.11
N GLN A 104 -10.07 18.80 23.96
CA GLN A 104 -11.13 19.20 24.88
C GLN A 104 -10.68 18.79 26.27
N LEU A 105 -10.42 19.77 27.15
CA LEU A 105 -9.95 19.52 28.52
C LEU A 105 -10.83 20.27 29.54
N GLY A 106 -11.26 19.60 30.59
CA GLY A 106 -11.95 20.18 31.73
C GLY A 106 -10.97 20.83 32.72
N HIS A 107 -11.26 22.07 33.12
CA HIS A 107 -10.57 22.76 34.21
C HIS A 107 -11.56 23.66 34.94
N ASP A 108 -11.57 23.62 36.27
CA ASP A 108 -12.46 24.43 37.14
C ASP A 108 -13.95 24.36 36.76
N GLY A 109 -14.43 23.17 36.38
CA GLY A 109 -15.82 22.96 35.97
C GLY A 109 -16.17 23.48 34.56
N HIS A 110 -15.20 24.07 33.86
CA HIS A 110 -15.35 24.52 32.48
C HIS A 110 -14.59 23.62 31.50
N THR A 111 -15.20 23.35 30.35
CA THR A 111 -14.55 22.65 29.26
C THR A 111 -13.86 23.64 28.32
N HIS A 112 -12.56 23.46 28.14
CA HIS A 112 -11.73 24.24 27.24
C HIS A 112 -11.51 23.48 25.94
N TYR A 113 -11.93 24.08 24.84
CA TYR A 113 -11.69 23.58 23.50
C TYR A 113 -10.54 24.33 22.85
N VAL A 114 -9.54 23.60 22.35
CA VAL A 114 -8.40 24.18 21.64
C VAL A 114 -8.19 23.42 20.35
N GLN A 115 -8.36 24.14 19.23
CA GLN A 115 -7.89 23.69 17.92
C GLN A 115 -6.36 23.74 17.92
N MET A 116 -5.73 22.57 17.93
CA MET A 116 -4.27 22.45 18.02
C MET A 116 -3.62 22.76 16.69
N PHE A 117 -4.19 22.23 15.60
CA PHE A 117 -3.87 22.62 14.23
C PHE A 117 -5.05 22.28 13.32
N ASP A 118 -5.13 22.96 12.18
CA ASP A 118 -6.20 22.81 11.21
C ASP A 118 -5.63 22.75 9.79
N ASP A 119 -6.33 22.03 8.93
CA ASP A 119 -6.06 21.87 7.50
C ASP A 119 -4.61 21.51 7.13
N VAL A 120 -4.10 20.45 7.77
CA VAL A 120 -2.78 19.91 7.48
C VAL A 120 -2.87 18.84 6.38
N ASN A 121 -1.97 18.93 5.41
CA ASN A 121 -1.84 17.97 4.31
C ASN A 121 -0.47 17.32 4.33
N ILE A 122 -0.44 16.00 4.15
CA ILE A 122 0.77 15.18 4.06
C ILE A 122 0.71 14.46 2.72
N ILE A 123 1.72 14.64 1.88
CA ILE A 123 1.81 14.05 0.54
C ILE A 123 3.09 13.23 0.47
N VAL A 124 2.99 12.05 -0.12
CA VAL A 124 4.08 11.12 -0.33
C VAL A 124 4.12 10.79 -1.81
N ASP A 125 5.18 11.26 -2.47
CA ASP A 125 5.52 10.91 -3.84
C ASP A 125 6.53 9.77 -3.83
N MET A 126 6.17 8.66 -4.46
CA MET A 126 7.02 7.49 -4.61
C MET A 126 7.27 7.25 -6.10
N THR A 127 8.53 7.09 -6.47
CA THR A 127 8.94 6.62 -7.79
C THR A 127 9.66 5.31 -7.64
N HIS A 128 9.16 4.28 -8.30
CA HIS A 128 9.75 2.94 -8.33
C HIS A 128 10.20 2.61 -9.75
N GLU A 129 11.43 2.15 -9.91
CA GLU A 129 12.05 1.83 -11.19
C GLU A 129 12.39 0.33 -11.20
N ASP A 130 11.78 -0.42 -12.12
CA ASP A 130 12.06 -1.84 -12.31
C ASP A 130 12.95 -2.01 -13.56
N HIS A 131 14.11 -2.64 -13.34
CA HIS A 131 15.15 -2.85 -14.35
C HIS A 131 15.02 -4.24 -14.96
N LEU A 132 14.27 -4.34 -16.07
CA LEU A 132 14.11 -5.59 -16.81
C LEU A 132 15.32 -5.83 -17.72
N GLY A 133 16.47 -6.15 -17.13
CA GLY A 133 17.66 -6.55 -17.88
C GLY A 133 18.96 -6.23 -17.16
N HIS A 134 19.77 -7.27 -16.91
CA HIS A 134 21.14 -7.11 -16.43
C HIS A 134 22.03 -6.48 -17.52
N LYS A 135 21.99 -5.16 -17.68
CA LYS A 135 23.08 -4.40 -18.30
C LYS A 135 23.03 -2.98 -17.76
N ASN A 136 23.94 -2.73 -16.80
CA ASN A 136 24.22 -1.48 -16.12
C ASN A 136 23.34 -1.25 -14.88
N SER A 137 23.84 -1.72 -13.73
CA SER A 137 23.39 -1.25 -12.43
C SER A 137 23.64 0.25 -12.35
N SER A 138 22.59 1.05 -12.54
CA SER A 138 22.61 2.46 -12.16
C SER A 138 22.95 2.56 -10.66
N PRO A 139 23.79 3.50 -10.20
CA PRO A 139 24.05 3.72 -8.77
C PRO A 139 22.84 4.32 -8.02
N GLU A 140 21.76 4.61 -8.76
CA GLU A 140 20.57 5.30 -8.30
C GLU A 140 19.54 4.29 -7.75
N ALA A 141 18.90 4.59 -6.61
CA ALA A 141 18.06 3.64 -5.88
C ALA A 141 16.80 3.24 -6.68
N ASP A 142 16.44 1.96 -6.67
CA ASP A 142 15.23 1.44 -7.36
C ASP A 142 13.92 2.05 -6.83
N THR A 143 13.94 2.68 -5.65
CA THR A 143 12.79 3.38 -5.08
C THR A 143 13.21 4.71 -4.47
N ARG A 144 12.55 5.79 -4.88
CA ARG A 144 12.65 7.12 -4.27
C ARG A 144 11.34 7.45 -3.60
N ILE A 145 11.40 7.94 -2.36
CA ILE A 145 10.25 8.40 -1.60
C ILE A 145 10.51 9.83 -1.17
N LEU A 146 9.61 10.74 -1.52
CA LEU A 146 9.60 12.13 -1.12
C LEU A 146 8.33 12.38 -0.33
N ALA A 147 8.48 12.67 0.96
CA ALA A 147 7.37 13.07 1.81
C ALA A 147 7.39 14.59 2.01
N GLN A 148 6.26 15.22 1.82
CA GLN A 148 6.04 16.65 1.99
C GLN A 148 4.85 16.87 2.91
N MET A 149 4.88 17.97 3.66
CA MET A 149 3.81 18.36 4.57
C MET A 149 3.60 19.85 4.45
N SER A 150 2.34 20.29 4.53
CA SER A 150 2.01 21.72 4.57
C SER A 150 2.57 22.39 5.82
N ASP A 151 3.05 23.62 5.70
CA ASP A 151 3.42 24.45 6.86
C ASP A 151 2.20 24.64 7.77
N PHE A 152 2.39 24.44 9.07
CA PHE A 152 1.33 24.61 10.05
C PHE A 152 1.87 25.11 11.39
N GLN A 153 1.01 25.77 12.14
CA GLN A 153 1.30 26.22 13.49
C GLN A 153 0.58 25.33 14.49
N ILE A 154 1.31 24.85 15.49
CA ILE A 154 0.73 24.07 16.57
C ILE A 154 0.46 24.98 17.75
N LYS A 155 -0.78 24.99 18.23
CA LYS A 155 -1.21 25.66 19.46
C LYS A 155 -1.41 24.61 20.53
N LEU A 156 -0.60 24.66 21.58
CA LEU A 156 -0.66 23.70 22.67
C LEU A 156 -0.26 24.33 24.01
N THR A 157 -0.99 23.97 25.07
CA THR A 157 -0.64 24.25 26.46
C THR A 157 0.23 23.13 27.04
N GLN A 158 0.80 23.34 28.22
CA GLN A 158 1.58 22.31 28.91
C GLN A 158 0.76 21.02 29.18
N GLU A 159 -0.49 21.16 29.61
CA GLU A 159 -1.41 20.03 29.83
C GLU A 159 -1.66 19.22 28.55
N GLN A 160 -1.83 19.92 27.42
CA GLN A 160 -2.04 19.27 26.11
C GLN A 160 -0.76 18.58 25.63
N TYR A 161 0.41 19.19 25.84
CA TYR A 161 1.69 18.57 25.52
C TYR A 161 1.89 17.25 26.26
N ILE A 162 1.69 17.26 27.58
CA ILE A 162 1.82 16.06 28.42
C ILE A 162 0.86 14.97 27.94
N PHE A 163 -0.39 15.35 27.63
CA PHE A 163 -1.39 14.39 27.14
C PHE A 163 -1.00 13.79 25.78
N VAL A 164 -0.59 14.60 24.80
CA VAL A 164 -0.13 14.09 23.50
C VAL A 164 1.08 13.16 23.66
N MET A 165 2.04 13.50 24.52
CA MET A 165 3.21 12.65 24.76
C MET A 165 2.82 11.31 25.38
N ALA A 166 1.92 11.30 26.36
CA ALA A 166 1.40 10.08 26.97
C ALA A 166 0.66 9.20 25.93
N LEU A 167 -0.12 9.83 25.06
CA LEU A 167 -0.82 9.15 23.97
C LEU A 167 0.18 8.51 23.00
N THR A 168 1.19 9.24 22.53
CA THR A 168 2.23 8.72 21.63
C THR A 168 2.97 7.52 22.21
N GLN A 169 3.19 7.48 23.53
CA GLN A 169 3.78 6.32 24.21
C GLN A 169 2.81 5.13 24.33
N SER A 170 1.50 5.38 24.37
CA SER A 170 0.47 4.34 24.47
C SER A 170 0.19 3.62 23.15
N ILE A 171 0.30 4.33 22.02
CA ILE A 171 -0.04 3.79 20.69
C ILE A 171 0.78 2.52 20.35
N PRO A 172 2.13 2.50 20.45
CA PRO A 172 2.91 1.30 20.13
C PRO A 172 2.52 0.10 21.00
N ARG A 173 2.13 0.32 22.25
CA ARG A 173 1.73 -0.74 23.19
C ARG A 173 0.39 -1.38 22.83
N ALA A 174 -0.44 -0.70 22.03
CA ALA A 174 -1.72 -1.25 21.59
C ALA A 174 -1.55 -2.29 20.46
N PHE A 175 -0.38 -2.33 19.80
CA PHE A 175 -0.08 -3.24 18.70
C PHE A 175 0.82 -4.43 19.11
N THR A 176 1.08 -4.58 20.42
CA THR A 176 1.86 -5.68 21.03
C THR A 176 0.99 -6.49 21.96
#